data_AF-A0A517MBW7-F1
#
_entry.id   AF-A0A517MBW7-F1
#
_cell.length_a   1.000
_cell.length_b   1.000
_cell.length_c   1.000
_cell.angle_alpha   90.00
_cell.angle_beta   90.00
_cell.angle_gamma   90.00
#
_symmetry.space_group_name_H-M   'P 1'
#
loop_
_entity.id
_entity.type
_entity.pdbx_description
1 polymer ?
#
loop_
_entity_poly.entity_id
_entity_poly.type
_entity_poly.pdbx_seq_one_letter_code
_entity_poly.pdbx_strand_id
1 'polypeptide(L)'
;MWAATTVLYGTNVGKTNAVFAVLAEKGVEGKLATALLQAQKAIVDVRKADFANGVSAASLTPVPTKAICRILTVSGLPFRWGWSLDQPLLLLLDLPCGQVVFYASKRHAGPDYHGGIDQRQWSEGNVIAYADSLLSEDGLPAEQPSR
;
A
#
# COMPACT_ATOMS: atom_id res chain seq x y z
N MET A 1 -7.03 13.31 -11.65
CA MET A 1 -6.55 11.95 -12.02
C MET A 1 -5.68 11.44 -10.88
N TRP A 2 -6.09 10.34 -10.25
CA TRP A 2 -5.42 9.45 -9.28
C TRP A 2 -4.10 9.97 -8.65
N ALA A 3 -4.22 10.72 -7.56
CA ALA A 3 -3.06 11.25 -6.82
C ALA A 3 -2.19 10.12 -6.25
N ALA A 4 -2.80 8.98 -5.89
CA ALA A 4 -2.08 7.78 -5.47
C ALA A 4 -1.26 7.13 -6.60
N THR A 5 -1.77 7.13 -7.84
CA THR A 5 -1.03 6.66 -9.03
C THR A 5 0.22 7.51 -9.27
N THR A 6 0.12 8.83 -9.06
CA THR A 6 1.25 9.76 -9.16
C THR A 6 2.35 9.43 -8.14
N VAL A 7 1.98 9.04 -6.93
CA VAL A 7 2.93 8.59 -5.89
C VAL A 7 3.65 7.31 -6.31
N LEU A 8 2.91 6.30 -6.77
CA LEU A 8 3.51 4.98 -7.06
C LEU A 8 4.45 5.04 -8.27
N TYR A 9 4.00 5.60 -9.38
CA TYR A 9 4.78 5.56 -10.62
C TYR A 9 5.67 6.78 -10.84
N GLY A 10 5.38 7.91 -10.19
CA GLY A 10 6.14 9.14 -10.33
C GLY A 10 7.46 9.16 -9.55
N THR A 11 8.34 10.08 -9.95
CA THR A 11 9.64 10.36 -9.31
C THR A 11 9.67 11.73 -8.61
N ASN A 12 8.59 12.51 -8.70
CA ASN A 12 8.52 13.83 -8.09
C ASN A 12 8.29 13.71 -6.57
N VAL A 13 9.35 13.89 -5.81
CA VAL A 13 9.36 13.83 -4.35
C VAL A 13 8.45 14.90 -3.73
N GLY A 14 8.40 16.10 -4.31
CA GLY A 14 7.53 17.19 -3.84
C GLY A 14 6.05 16.82 -3.94
N LYS A 15 5.60 16.33 -5.09
CA LYS A 15 4.21 15.85 -5.28
C LYS A 15 3.90 14.65 -4.37
N THR A 16 4.86 13.74 -4.20
CA THR A 16 4.69 12.59 -3.29
C THR A 16 4.48 13.02 -1.85
N ASN A 17 5.33 13.94 -1.36
CA ASN A 17 5.21 14.47 0.00
C ASN A 17 3.92 15.26 0.20
N ALA A 18 3.47 16.01 -0.81
CA ALA A 18 2.19 16.71 -0.76
C ALA A 18 1.01 15.73 -0.60
N VAL A 19 0.99 14.63 -1.36
CA VAL A 19 -0.05 13.59 -1.22
C VAL A 19 0.00 12.93 0.16
N PHE A 20 1.19 12.62 0.67
CA PHE A 20 1.33 12.06 2.02
C PHE A 20 0.92 13.03 3.13
N ALA A 21 1.16 14.33 2.95
CA ALA A 21 0.69 15.35 3.89
C ALA A 21 -0.85 15.38 3.95
N VAL A 22 -1.52 15.40 2.79
CA VAL A 22 -2.99 15.36 2.72
C VAL A 22 -3.54 14.06 3.32
N LEU A 23 -2.94 12.91 3.00
CA LEU A 23 -3.34 11.65 3.64
C LEU A 23 -3.13 11.71 5.16
N ALA A 24 -2.05 12.28 5.67
CA ALA A 24 -1.81 12.36 7.11
C ALA A 24 -2.90 13.15 7.87
N GLU A 25 -3.55 14.12 7.21
CA GLU A 25 -4.67 14.90 7.76
C GLU A 25 -5.94 14.05 7.94
N LYS A 26 -6.06 12.93 7.21
CA LYS A 26 -7.17 11.95 7.33
C LYS A 26 -7.04 11.02 8.55
N GLY A 27 -6.26 11.43 9.55
CA GLY A 27 -6.11 10.70 10.80
C GLY A 27 -5.47 9.32 10.62
N VAL A 28 -6.07 8.30 11.25
CA VAL A 28 -5.44 6.97 11.33
C VAL A 28 -5.55 6.18 10.02
N GLU A 29 -6.65 6.33 9.29
CA GLU A 29 -6.84 5.69 7.98
C GLU A 29 -5.88 6.26 6.94
N GLY A 30 -5.67 7.57 6.99
CA GLY A 30 -4.68 8.26 6.15
C GLY A 30 -3.23 7.86 6.42
N LYS A 31 -2.88 7.67 7.70
CA LYS A 31 -1.57 7.10 8.08
C LYS A 31 -1.41 5.67 7.55
N LEU A 32 -2.47 4.86 7.61
CA LEU A 32 -2.47 3.51 7.05
C LEU A 32 -2.28 3.56 5.53
N ALA A 33 -3.05 4.38 4.81
CA ALA A 33 -2.94 4.57 3.36
C ALA A 33 -1.53 5.01 2.94
N THR A 34 -0.93 5.94 3.71
CA THR A 34 0.46 6.37 3.50
C THR A 34 1.44 5.20 3.63
N ALA A 35 1.32 4.40 4.69
CA ALA A 35 2.20 3.25 4.91
C ALA A 35 2.03 2.18 3.81
N LEU A 36 0.80 1.95 3.35
CA LEU A 36 0.49 1.03 2.25
C LEU A 36 1.10 1.52 0.92
N LEU A 37 0.96 2.80 0.61
CA LEU A 37 1.55 3.40 -0.59
C LEU A 37 3.08 3.32 -0.57
N GLN A 38 3.72 3.58 0.57
CA GLN A 38 5.18 3.46 0.71
C GLN A 38 5.65 2.02 0.48
N ALA A 39 4.96 1.04 1.07
CA ALA A 39 5.25 -0.37 0.85
C ALA A 39 5.09 -0.76 -0.62
N GLN A 40 3.96 -0.38 -1.25
CA GLN A 40 3.70 -0.68 -2.66
C GLN A 40 4.70 0.03 -3.59
N LYS A 41 5.08 1.28 -3.30
CA LYS A 41 6.07 2.02 -4.08
C LYS A 41 7.42 1.31 -4.09
N ALA A 42 7.85 0.77 -2.95
CA ALA A 42 9.10 -0.01 -2.88
C ALA A 42 9.07 -1.24 -3.80
N ILE A 43 7.92 -1.92 -3.93
CA ILE A 43 7.76 -3.02 -4.90
C ILE A 43 7.89 -2.52 -6.34
N VAL A 44 7.19 -1.43 -6.67
CA VAL A 44 7.21 -0.85 -8.01
C VAL A 44 8.61 -0.41 -8.40
N ASP A 45 9.35 0.23 -7.48
CA ASP A 45 10.71 0.71 -7.74
C ASP A 45 11.70 -0.46 -7.94
N VAL A 46 11.59 -1.54 -7.15
CA VAL A 46 12.38 -2.76 -7.37
C VAL A 46 12.04 -3.42 -8.71
N ARG A 47 10.76 -3.57 -9.04
CA ARG A 47 10.34 -4.13 -10.34
C ARG A 47 10.86 -3.31 -11.52
N LYS A 48 10.84 -1.98 -11.42
CA LYS A 48 11.42 -1.09 -12.44
C LYS A 48 12.92 -1.33 -12.60
N ALA A 49 13.65 -1.47 -11.49
CA ALA A 49 15.08 -1.77 -11.51
C ALA A 49 15.37 -3.16 -12.11
N ASP A 50 14.62 -4.19 -11.69
CA ASP A 50 14.76 -5.56 -12.21
C ASP A 50 14.51 -5.61 -13.71
N PHE A 51 13.45 -4.94 -14.19
CA PHE A 51 13.17 -4.83 -15.62
C PHE A 51 14.31 -4.13 -16.38
N ALA A 52 14.85 -3.04 -15.84
CA ALA A 52 15.99 -2.35 -16.44
C ALA A 52 17.26 -3.23 -16.50
N ASN A 53 17.39 -4.18 -15.57
CA ASN A 53 18.51 -5.11 -15.49
C ASN A 53 18.26 -6.45 -16.22
N GLY A 54 17.12 -6.61 -16.91
CA GLY A 54 16.77 -7.85 -17.62
C GLY A 54 16.44 -9.03 -16.69
N VAL A 55 16.14 -8.75 -15.42
CA VAL A 55 15.77 -9.78 -14.43
C VAL A 55 14.27 -10.04 -14.52
N SER A 56 13.88 -11.32 -14.54
CA SER A 56 12.47 -11.71 -14.48
C SER A 56 11.89 -11.40 -13.10
N ALA A 57 10.81 -10.60 -13.07
CA ALA A 57 10.16 -10.07 -11.87
C ALA A 57 9.40 -11.12 -11.01
N ALA A 58 9.87 -12.36 -10.99
CA ALA A 58 9.20 -13.49 -10.35
C ALA A 58 9.37 -13.54 -8.83
N SER A 59 10.30 -12.76 -8.26
CA SER A 59 10.60 -12.80 -6.83
C SER A 59 9.68 -11.87 -6.04
N LEU A 60 9.09 -12.40 -4.96
CA LEU A 60 8.39 -11.60 -3.96
C LEU A 60 9.38 -10.63 -3.30
N THR A 61 9.31 -9.35 -3.64
CA THR A 61 10.14 -8.30 -3.04
C THR A 61 9.72 -8.06 -1.59
N PRO A 62 10.60 -8.28 -0.60
CA PRO A 62 10.30 -7.94 0.78
C PRO A 62 10.11 -6.43 0.94
N VAL A 63 9.07 -6.00 1.63
CA VAL A 63 8.77 -4.59 1.88
C VAL A 63 8.73 -4.23 3.37
N PRO A 64 8.94 -2.95 3.73
CA PRO A 64 8.81 -2.50 5.11
C PRO A 64 7.35 -2.53 5.58
N THR A 65 6.96 -3.58 6.31
CA THR A 65 5.60 -3.75 6.85
C THR A 65 5.44 -3.30 8.31
N LYS A 66 6.54 -2.91 8.98
CA LYS A 66 6.54 -2.51 10.40
C LYS A 66 5.54 -1.38 10.71
N ALA A 67 5.47 -0.37 9.85
CA ALA A 67 4.56 0.76 10.02
C ALA A 67 3.09 0.34 9.90
N ILE A 68 2.77 -0.47 8.89
CA ILE A 68 1.44 -1.04 8.66
C ILE A 68 0.98 -1.82 9.91
N CYS A 69 1.81 -2.75 10.38
CA CYS A 69 1.51 -3.58 11.55
C CYS A 69 1.29 -2.74 12.81
N ARG A 70 2.15 -1.73 13.04
CA ARG A 70 2.01 -0.82 14.19
C ARG A 70 0.69 -0.08 14.15
N ILE A 71 0.32 0.49 13.00
CA ILE A 71 -0.92 1.25 12.84
C ILE A 71 -2.13 0.33 13.05
N LEU A 72 -2.17 -0.83 12.41
CA LEU A 72 -3.29 -1.78 12.54
C LEU A 72 -3.44 -2.31 13.97
N THR A 73 -2.34 -2.52 14.70
CA THR A 73 -2.38 -2.99 16.10
C THR A 73 -2.98 -1.95 17.05
N VAL A 74 -2.69 -0.66 16.86
CA VAL A 74 -3.09 0.40 17.82
C VAL A 74 -4.33 1.17 17.42
N SER A 75 -4.76 1.07 16.16
CA SER A 75 -5.82 1.93 15.61
C SER A 75 -7.23 1.47 15.92
N GLY A 76 -7.43 0.17 16.18
CA GLY A 76 -8.77 -0.41 16.31
C GLY A 76 -9.59 -0.33 15.02
N LEU A 77 -8.96 -0.12 13.86
CA LEU A 77 -9.65 -0.14 12.57
C LEU A 77 -10.33 -1.50 12.35
N PRO A 78 -11.56 -1.53 11.82
CA PRO A 78 -12.34 -2.75 11.67
C PRO A 78 -11.86 -3.66 10.52
N PHE A 79 -10.65 -3.42 9.99
CA PHE A 79 -10.10 -4.22 8.91
C PHE A 79 -9.63 -5.57 9.42
N ARG A 80 -10.01 -6.63 8.70
CA ARG A 80 -9.47 -7.96 8.94
C ARG A 80 -8.04 -7.99 8.41
N TRP A 81 -7.08 -8.37 9.25
CA TRP A 81 -5.67 -8.41 8.87
C TRP A 81 -4.90 -9.44 9.69
N GLY A 82 -3.72 -9.82 9.23
CA GLY A 82 -2.81 -10.69 9.97
C GLY A 82 -1.76 -11.34 9.09
N TRP A 83 -0.98 -12.24 9.69
CA TRP A 83 0.04 -13.03 9.01
C TRP A 83 -0.54 -14.35 8.49
N SER A 84 -0.21 -14.74 7.26
CA SER A 84 -0.65 -16.03 6.74
C SER A 84 -0.11 -17.18 7.60
N LEU A 85 -0.98 -18.15 7.86
CA LEU A 85 -0.63 -19.40 8.55
C LEU A 85 0.28 -20.28 7.70
N ASP A 86 0.04 -20.33 6.38
CA ASP A 86 0.79 -21.16 5.44
C ASP A 86 2.10 -20.49 4.99
N GLN A 87 2.13 -19.16 4.95
CA GLN A 87 3.27 -18.36 4.53
C GLN A 87 3.58 -17.29 5.58
N PRO A 88 4.40 -17.59 6.61
CA PRO A 88 4.56 -16.75 7.81
C PRO A 88 5.08 -15.32 7.57
N LEU A 89 5.62 -15.05 6.39
CA LEU A 89 6.14 -13.74 5.98
C LEU A 89 5.16 -12.95 5.10
N LEU A 90 4.00 -13.50 4.75
CA LEU A 90 2.94 -12.79 4.06
C LEU A 90 2.03 -12.09 5.06
N LEU A 91 1.93 -10.77 4.93
CA LEU A 91 0.95 -9.93 5.61
C LEU A 91 -0.26 -9.76 4.70
N LEU A 92 -1.46 -10.05 5.21
CA LEU A 92 -2.73 -9.89 4.54
C LEU A 92 -3.57 -8.84 5.26
N LEU A 93 -4.29 -8.05 4.48
CA LEU A 93 -5.21 -7.02 4.97
C LEU A 93 -6.38 -6.90 4.00
N ASP A 94 -7.60 -7.03 4.52
CA ASP A 94 -8.82 -6.85 3.74
C ASP A 94 -9.25 -5.38 3.83
N LEU A 95 -9.07 -4.65 2.73
CA LEU A 95 -9.55 -3.27 2.58
C LEU A 95 -10.95 -3.29 1.96
N PRO A 96 -11.71 -2.18 2.06
CA PRO A 96 -13.03 -2.06 1.40
C PRO A 96 -12.99 -2.29 -0.11
N CYS A 97 -11.86 -1.98 -0.75
CA CYS A 97 -11.63 -2.14 -2.19
C CYS A 97 -11.03 -3.50 -2.58
N GLY A 98 -10.71 -4.37 -1.62
CA GLY A 98 -10.18 -5.70 -1.85
C GLY A 98 -8.99 -6.06 -0.95
N GLN A 99 -8.51 -7.29 -1.06
CA GLN A 99 -7.39 -7.76 -0.25
C GLN A 99 -6.06 -7.20 -0.75
N VAL A 100 -5.19 -6.80 0.17
CA VAL A 100 -3.79 -6.46 -0.10
C VAL A 100 -2.87 -7.46 0.59
N VAL A 101 -1.81 -7.82 -0.12
CA VAL A 101 -0.82 -8.80 0.31
C VAL A 101 0.58 -8.21 0.16
N PHE A 102 1.38 -8.31 1.21
CA PHE A 102 2.77 -7.88 1.24
C PHE A 102 3.67 -8.99 1.76
N TYR A 103 4.79 -9.23 1.06
CA TYR A 103 5.85 -10.09 1.56
C TYR A 103 6.80 -9.27 2.44
N ALA A 104 7.05 -9.71 3.66
CA ALA A 104 7.94 -9.04 4.61
C ALA A 104 9.26 -9.80 4.74
N SER A 105 10.35 -9.09 5.05
CA SER A 105 11.64 -9.74 5.35
C SER A 105 11.64 -10.43 6.71
N LYS A 106 10.73 -10.05 7.60
CA LYS A 106 10.49 -10.69 8.90
C LYS A 106 9.06 -10.44 9.36
N ARG A 107 8.56 -11.35 10.20
CA ARG A 107 7.28 -11.20 10.88
C ARG A 107 7.36 -10.11 11.97
N HIS A 108 6.40 -9.20 11.98
CA HIS A 108 6.23 -8.18 13.03
C HIS A 108 5.03 -8.54 13.93
N ALA A 109 4.75 -7.71 14.94
CA ALA A 109 3.58 -7.88 15.79
C ALA A 109 2.29 -7.87 14.96
N GLY A 110 1.35 -8.75 15.30
CA GLY A 110 0.06 -8.87 14.63
C GLY A 110 -0.53 -10.27 14.79
N PRO A 111 -1.85 -10.41 14.60
CA PRO A 111 -2.54 -11.68 14.70
C PRO A 111 -2.19 -12.60 13.51
N ASP A 112 -2.60 -13.86 13.61
CA ASP A 112 -2.66 -14.75 12.44
C ASP A 112 -3.91 -14.43 11.60
N TYR A 113 -3.77 -14.52 10.29
CA TYR A 113 -4.85 -14.33 9.34
C TYR A 113 -5.51 -15.68 9.03
N HIS A 114 -6.72 -15.88 9.54
CA HIS A 114 -7.49 -17.13 9.38
C HIS A 114 -8.26 -17.22 8.04
N GLY A 115 -7.74 -16.61 6.97
CA GLY A 115 -8.37 -16.62 5.64
C GLY A 115 -7.37 -16.99 4.56
N GLY A 116 -7.89 -17.23 3.35
CA GLY A 116 -7.05 -17.48 2.18
C GLY A 116 -6.56 -16.19 1.52
N ILE A 117 -5.55 -16.35 0.67
CA ILE A 117 -5.15 -15.30 -0.29
C ILE A 117 -6.22 -15.25 -1.39
N ASP A 118 -6.74 -14.06 -1.68
CA ASP A 118 -7.61 -13.84 -2.82
C ASP A 118 -6.84 -14.13 -4.12
N GLN A 119 -7.43 -14.94 -5.00
CA GLN A 119 -6.84 -15.35 -6.28
C GLN A 119 -6.59 -14.17 -7.23
N ARG A 120 -7.21 -13.01 -6.98
CA ARG A 120 -7.05 -11.83 -7.83
C ARG A 120 -5.69 -11.16 -7.69
N GLN A 121 -4.98 -11.28 -6.56
CA GLN A 121 -3.62 -10.71 -6.33
C GLN A 121 -3.43 -9.23 -6.78
N TRP A 122 -4.46 -8.40 -6.72
CA TRP A 122 -4.42 -6.99 -7.16
C TRP A 122 -4.04 -6.00 -6.05
N SER A 123 -3.01 -6.32 -5.24
CA SER A 123 -2.57 -5.44 -4.13
C SER A 123 -2.32 -4.00 -4.60
N GLU A 124 -1.69 -3.82 -5.76
CA GLU A 124 -1.37 -2.51 -6.32
C GLU A 124 -2.62 -1.67 -6.60
N GLY A 125 -3.59 -2.24 -7.31
CA GLY A 125 -4.86 -1.58 -7.61
C GLY A 125 -5.67 -1.28 -6.35
N ASN A 126 -5.68 -2.20 -5.39
CA ASN A 126 -6.42 -2.03 -4.13
C ASN A 126 -5.79 -0.94 -3.25
N VAL A 127 -4.46 -0.86 -3.17
CA VAL A 127 -3.76 0.23 -2.45
C VAL A 127 -4.06 1.58 -3.09
N ILE A 128 -4.01 1.67 -4.43
CA ILE A 128 -4.36 2.88 -5.17
C ILE A 128 -5.81 3.29 -4.87
N ALA A 129 -6.75 2.36 -5.05
CA ALA A 129 -8.18 2.62 -4.84
C ALA A 129 -8.50 3.05 -3.41
N TYR A 130 -7.85 2.44 -2.41
CA TYR A 130 -8.01 2.84 -1.02
C TYR A 130 -7.49 4.26 -0.78
N ALA A 131 -6.27 4.56 -1.21
CA ALA A 131 -5.71 5.90 -1.02
C ALA A 131 -6.50 6.98 -1.77
N ASP A 132 -6.91 6.72 -3.01
CA ASP A 132 -7.71 7.68 -3.79
C ASP A 132 -9.13 7.86 -3.21
N SER A 133 -9.70 6.85 -2.55
CA SER A 133 -10.98 7.03 -1.84
C SER A 133 -10.87 8.08 -0.74
N LEU A 134 -9.81 8.05 0.07
CA LEU A 134 -9.56 9.04 1.14
C LEU A 134 -9.24 10.42 0.58
N LEU A 135 -8.55 10.50 -0.55
CA LEU A 135 -8.21 11.78 -1.21
C LEU A 135 -9.41 12.43 -1.88
N SER A 136 -10.38 11.63 -2.34
CA SER A 136 -11.60 12.11 -3.00
C SER A 136 -12.61 12.72 -2.02
N GLU A 137 -12.59 12.30 -0.75
CA GLU A 137 -13.48 12.81 0.29
C GLU A 137 -13.29 14.31 0.60
N ASP A 138 -12.13 14.91 0.27
CA ASP A 138 -11.84 16.34 0.49
C ASP A 138 -11.79 17.20 -0.78
N GLY A 139 -12.13 16.65 -1.95
CA GLY A 139 -12.21 17.45 -3.17
C GLY A 139 -10.91 18.18 -3.51
N LEU A 140 -9.76 17.50 -3.43
CA LEU A 140 -8.51 18.00 -4.03
C LEU A 140 -8.81 18.45 -5.47
N PRO A 141 -8.57 19.73 -5.83
CA PRO A 141 -8.90 20.21 -7.16
C PRO A 141 -8.14 19.36 -8.18
N ALA A 142 -8.88 18.78 -9.12
CA ALA A 142 -8.28 18.08 -10.24
C ALA A 142 -7.36 19.08 -10.97
N GLU A 143 -6.04 18.92 -10.83
CA GLU A 143 -5.05 19.62 -11.68
C GLU A 143 -5.48 19.34 -13.13
N GLN A 144 -6.03 20.34 -13.81
CA GLN A 144 -6.35 20.23 -15.23
C GLN A 144 -5.04 20.18 -15.99
N PRO A 145 -4.87 19.23 -16.92
CA PRO A 145 -3.65 19.16 -17.72
C PRO A 145 -3.54 20.45 -18.55
N SER A 146 -2.44 21.18 -18.37
CA SER A 146 -2.02 22.22 -19.29
C SER A 146 -1.91 21.59 -20.69
N ARG A 147 -2.73 22.10 -21.61
CA ARG A 147 -2.70 21.73 -23.04
C ARG A 147 -1.41 22.17 -23.70
#